data_AF-A0A8J1JKH7-F1
#
_entry.id   AF-A0A8J1JKH7-F1
#
_cell.length_a   1.000
_cell.length_b   1.000
_cell.length_c   1.000
_cell.angle_alpha   90.00
_cell.angle_beta   90.00
_cell.angle_gamma   90.00
#
_symmetry.space_group_name_H-M   'P 1'
#
loop_
_entity.id
_entity.type
_entity.pdbx_description
1 polymer ?
#
loop_
_entity_poly.entity_id
_entity_poly.type
_entity_poly.pdbx_seq_one_letter_code
_entity_poly.pdbx_strand_id
1 'polypeptide(L)'
;MFQSEGKTCQSEGSTFQSEGKTCQSEGSTFQSEGSMFQSEGNTFQSEGNTCQCEGNTCQSESNTFQSEGNTFQSEGNTFQSEGNTCQSEGNTCQSESNTFQSEGNTCQSVGNTFQSEGNTCQCEGNTFQSEGNTFQSEGNTCQCEGNTFQSEGNTFQSEGNTFQSEGNTFQSEGNTCQSETFPSLTY
;
A
#
# COMPACT_ATOMS: atom_id res chain seq x y z
N MET A 1 -13.31 -6.21 -28.97
CA MET A 1 -12.36 -7.14 -28.33
C MET A 1 -11.33 -7.49 -29.39
N PHE A 2 -10.10 -7.03 -29.19
CA PHE A 2 -8.95 -7.34 -30.02
C PHE A 2 -8.06 -8.34 -29.28
N GLN A 3 -7.55 -9.36 -29.98
CA GLN A 3 -6.67 -10.40 -29.43
C GLN A 3 -5.33 -10.39 -30.17
N SER A 4 -4.22 -10.46 -29.43
CA SER A 4 -2.87 -10.49 -30.00
C SER A 4 -1.98 -11.47 -29.26
N GLU A 5 -1.27 -12.30 -30.00
CA GLU A 5 -0.24 -13.21 -29.51
C GLU A 5 1.11 -12.84 -30.15
N GLY A 6 2.15 -12.65 -29.34
CA GLY A 6 3.47 -12.29 -29.89
C GLY A 6 4.52 -11.98 -28.84
N LYS A 7 5.78 -11.80 -29.27
CA LYS A 7 6.83 -11.30 -28.36
C LYS A 7 6.52 -9.89 -27.85
N THR A 8 5.87 -9.08 -28.68
CA THR A 8 5.49 -7.70 -28.38
C THR A 8 4.08 -7.46 -28.90
N CYS A 9 3.18 -6.98 -28.04
CA CYS A 9 1.81 -6.62 -28.37
C CYS A 9 1.61 -5.12 -28.15
N GLN A 10 1.03 -4.44 -29.15
CA GLN A 10 0.67 -3.02 -29.08
C GLN A 10 -0.80 -2.88 -29.50
N SER A 11 -1.57 -2.10 -28.74
CA SER A 11 -2.98 -1.90 -29.07
C SER A 11 -3.53 -0.57 -28.60
N GLU A 12 -4.47 -0.06 -29.40
CA GLU A 12 -5.30 1.10 -29.08
C GLU A 12 -6.76 0.68 -29.24
N GLY A 13 -7.58 0.83 -28.21
CA GLY A 13 -9.01 0.51 -28.32
C GLY A 13 -9.73 0.29 -27.00
N SER A 14 -11.06 0.14 -27.07
CA SER A 14 -11.89 0.04 -25.86
C SER A 14 -11.68 -1.26 -25.06
N THR A 15 -11.36 -2.38 -25.72
CA THR A 15 -11.17 -3.68 -25.07
C THR A 15 -10.15 -4.54 -25.80
N PHE A 16 -9.08 -4.93 -25.10
CA PHE A 16 -7.98 -5.73 -25.66
C PHE A 16 -7.54 -6.85 -24.71
N GLN A 17 -7.15 -7.99 -25.29
CA GLN A 17 -6.56 -9.13 -24.59
C GLN A 17 -5.27 -9.55 -25.29
N SER A 18 -4.20 -9.80 -24.54
CA SER A 18 -2.95 -10.29 -25.15
C SER A 18 -2.17 -11.27 -24.30
N GLU A 19 -1.48 -12.16 -25.01
CA GLU A 19 -0.44 -13.02 -24.45
C GLU A 19 0.89 -12.67 -25.13
N GLY A 20 1.84 -12.16 -24.35
CA GLY A 20 3.13 -11.76 -24.92
C GLY A 20 4.19 -11.41 -23.90
N LYS A 21 5.46 -11.43 -24.31
CA LYS A 21 6.56 -11.09 -23.38
C LYS A 21 6.47 -9.63 -22.93
N THR A 22 6.10 -8.74 -23.83
CA THR A 22 5.94 -7.32 -23.58
C THR A 22 4.64 -6.82 -24.20
N CYS A 23 3.78 -6.19 -23.40
CA CYS A 23 2.51 -5.66 -23.86
C CYS A 23 2.40 -4.17 -23.52
N GLN A 24 1.97 -3.38 -24.51
CA GLN A 24 1.69 -1.94 -24.38
C GLN A 24 0.27 -1.66 -24.88
N SER A 25 -0.51 -0.91 -24.12
CA SER A 25 -1.88 -0.59 -24.51
C SER A 25 -2.40 0.74 -24.00
N GLU A 26 -3.20 1.38 -24.84
CA GLU A 26 -4.02 2.54 -24.48
C GLU A 26 -5.50 2.17 -24.71
N GLY A 27 -6.33 2.27 -23.66
CA GLY A 27 -7.70 1.77 -23.79
C GLY A 27 -8.58 1.83 -22.56
N SER A 28 -9.86 1.47 -22.71
CA SER A 28 -10.78 1.46 -21.56
C SER A 28 -10.61 0.22 -20.70
N THR A 29 -10.41 -0.95 -21.30
CA THR A 29 -10.29 -2.22 -20.58
C THR A 29 -9.23 -3.09 -21.23
N PHE A 30 -8.32 -3.63 -20.42
CA PHE A 30 -7.24 -4.46 -20.94
C PHE A 30 -6.93 -5.63 -20.00
N GLN A 31 -6.65 -6.79 -20.60
CA GLN A 31 -6.21 -8.00 -19.91
C GLN A 31 -4.93 -8.55 -20.58
N SER A 32 -3.87 -8.83 -19.82
CA SER A 32 -2.72 -9.54 -20.37
C SER A 32 -2.03 -10.52 -19.45
N GLU A 33 -1.44 -11.52 -20.09
CA GLU A 33 -0.45 -12.40 -19.49
C GLU A 33 0.90 -12.18 -20.18
N GLY A 34 1.97 -11.96 -19.39
CA GLY A 34 3.25 -11.61 -19.97
C GLY A 34 4.41 -11.47 -18.98
N SER A 35 5.57 -11.05 -19.48
CA SER A 35 6.68 -10.70 -18.57
C SER A 35 6.64 -9.25 -18.15
N MET A 36 6.30 -8.34 -19.06
CA MET A 36 6.29 -6.90 -18.83
C MET A 36 5.04 -6.28 -19.45
N PHE A 37 4.35 -5.46 -18.67
CA PHE A 37 3.13 -4.78 -19.09
C PHE A 37 3.20 -3.29 -18.75
N GLN A 38 2.79 -2.45 -19.70
CA GLN A 38 2.66 -1.01 -19.53
C GLN A 38 1.35 -0.53 -20.16
N SER A 39 0.54 0.23 -19.42
CA SER A 39 -0.75 0.71 -19.95
C SER A 39 -1.26 2.01 -19.37
N GLU A 40 -2.12 2.67 -20.15
CA GLU A 40 -2.86 3.87 -19.75
C GLU A 40 -4.36 3.72 -20.07
N GLY A 41 -5.24 4.07 -19.12
CA GLY A 41 -6.68 3.92 -19.31
C GLY A 41 -7.55 3.72 -18.06
N ASN A 42 -8.68 3.02 -18.21
CA ASN A 42 -9.66 2.91 -17.12
C ASN A 42 -9.48 1.67 -16.24
N THR A 43 -9.36 0.48 -16.85
CA THR A 43 -9.37 -0.79 -16.10
C THR A 43 -8.36 -1.79 -16.65
N PHE A 44 -7.50 -2.28 -15.78
CA PHE A 44 -6.38 -3.17 -16.12
C PHE A 44 -6.38 -4.43 -15.27
N GLN A 45 -6.13 -5.57 -15.92
CA GLN A 45 -5.82 -6.84 -15.29
C GLN A 45 -4.56 -7.42 -15.94
N SER A 46 -3.54 -7.73 -15.15
CA SER A 46 -2.31 -8.30 -15.69
C SER A 46 -1.69 -9.35 -14.79
N GLU A 47 -1.09 -10.37 -15.41
CA GLU A 47 -0.26 -11.36 -14.73
C GLU A 47 1.14 -11.36 -15.35
N GLY A 48 2.18 -11.30 -14.52
CA GLY A 48 3.55 -11.29 -15.05
C GLY A 48 4.69 -11.00 -14.07
N ASN A 49 5.83 -10.54 -14.60
CA ASN A 49 6.95 -10.12 -13.74
C ASN A 49 6.86 -8.65 -13.37
N THR A 50 6.45 -7.79 -14.31
CA THR A 50 6.40 -6.35 -14.11
C THR A 50 5.14 -5.78 -14.72
N CYS A 51 4.39 -5.01 -13.94
CA CYS A 51 3.22 -4.26 -14.38
C CYS A 51 3.38 -2.77 -14.03
N GLN A 52 3.13 -1.93 -15.03
CA GLN A 52 3.05 -0.48 -14.93
C GLN A 52 1.70 -0.03 -15.49
N CYS A 53 0.88 0.64 -14.69
CA CYS A 53 -0.43 1.11 -15.14
C CYS A 53 -0.75 2.51 -14.63
N GLU A 54 -1.26 3.35 -15.53
CA GLU A 54 -1.83 4.65 -15.19
C GLU A 54 -3.33 4.60 -15.47
N GLY A 55 -4.15 4.66 -14.42
CA GLY A 55 -5.59 4.51 -14.63
C GLY A 55 -6.48 4.45 -13.40
N ASN A 56 -7.79 4.35 -13.66
CA ASN A 56 -8.79 4.35 -12.60
C ASN A 56 -8.74 3.08 -11.75
N THR A 57 -8.54 1.92 -12.36
CA THR A 57 -8.53 0.63 -11.66
C THR A 57 -7.48 -0.28 -12.25
N CYS A 58 -6.59 -0.81 -11.43
CA CYS A 58 -5.58 -1.75 -11.89
C CYS A 58 -5.40 -2.89 -10.88
N GLN A 59 -5.48 -4.11 -11.40
CA GLN A 59 -5.28 -5.35 -10.66
C GLN A 59 -4.11 -6.12 -11.29
N SER A 60 -3.14 -6.54 -10.48
CA SER A 60 -1.99 -7.27 -11.00
C SER A 60 -1.43 -8.33 -10.07
N GLU A 61 -1.17 -9.50 -10.62
CA GLU A 61 -0.32 -10.52 -9.99
C GLU A 61 1.08 -10.42 -10.62
N SER A 62 1.98 -9.72 -9.95
CA SER A 62 3.31 -9.46 -10.51
C SER A 62 4.39 -9.30 -9.47
N ASN A 63 5.61 -9.74 -9.79
CA ASN A 63 6.76 -9.53 -8.91
C ASN A 63 6.98 -8.04 -8.59
N THR A 64 6.78 -7.15 -9.56
CA THR A 64 6.89 -5.71 -9.40
C THR A 64 5.68 -5.01 -10.00
N PHE A 65 4.97 -4.24 -9.18
CA PHE A 65 3.83 -3.44 -9.58
C PHE A 65 4.07 -1.95 -9.30
N GLN A 66 3.84 -1.12 -10.31
CA GLN A 66 3.86 0.34 -10.19
C GLN A 66 2.60 0.94 -10.79
N SER A 67 1.91 1.80 -10.07
CA SER A 67 0.66 2.38 -10.57
C SER A 67 0.37 3.80 -10.11
N GLU A 68 -0.37 4.53 -10.93
CA GLU A 68 -0.90 5.86 -10.60
C GLU A 68 -2.39 5.97 -10.96
N GLY A 69 -3.20 6.59 -10.09
CA GLY A 69 -4.63 6.81 -10.34
C GLY A 69 -5.53 6.53 -9.13
N ASN A 70 -6.62 5.78 -9.30
CA ASN A 70 -7.68 5.74 -8.27
C ASN A 70 -7.65 4.51 -7.36
N THR A 71 -7.68 3.30 -7.91
CA THR A 71 -7.84 2.06 -7.13
C THR A 71 -6.91 0.96 -7.60
N PHE A 72 -6.14 0.41 -6.67
CA PHE A 72 -5.09 -0.56 -6.95
C PHE A 72 -5.20 -1.80 -6.09
N GLN A 73 -5.04 -2.96 -6.73
CA GLN A 73 -4.89 -4.24 -6.05
C GLN A 73 -3.69 -4.97 -6.65
N SER A 74 -2.74 -5.39 -5.82
CA SER A 74 -1.63 -6.22 -6.32
C SER A 74 -1.24 -7.34 -5.38
N GLU A 75 -0.82 -8.45 -5.97
CA GLU A 75 -0.10 -9.52 -5.28
C GLU A 75 1.29 -9.65 -5.89
N GLY A 76 2.33 -9.64 -5.07
CA GLY A 76 3.69 -9.52 -5.59
C GLY A 76 4.82 -9.47 -4.59
N ASN A 77 6.03 -9.19 -5.07
CA ASN A 77 7.17 -8.94 -4.18
C ASN A 77 7.29 -7.46 -3.83
N THR A 78 7.07 -6.58 -4.80
CA THR A 78 7.23 -5.13 -4.65
C THR A 78 6.04 -4.40 -5.23
N PHE A 79 5.43 -3.55 -4.41
CA PHE A 79 4.32 -2.68 -4.77
C PHE A 79 4.69 -1.22 -4.55
N GLN A 80 4.45 -0.38 -5.54
CA GLN A 80 4.56 1.07 -5.43
C GLN A 80 3.33 1.70 -6.08
N SER A 81 2.61 2.56 -5.37
CA SER A 81 1.42 3.23 -5.92
C SER A 81 1.22 4.64 -5.42
N GLU A 82 0.60 5.46 -6.27
CA GLU A 82 0.04 6.76 -5.89
C GLU A 82 -1.45 6.78 -6.27
N GLY A 83 -2.33 7.06 -5.29
CA GLY A 83 -3.76 7.11 -5.59
C GLY A 83 -4.72 7.28 -4.43
N ASN A 84 -5.98 6.86 -4.62
CA ASN A 84 -7.00 7.01 -3.58
C ASN A 84 -7.08 5.79 -2.67
N THR A 85 -7.11 4.59 -3.24
CA THR A 85 -7.26 3.33 -2.51
C THR A 85 -6.28 2.30 -3.02
N CYS A 86 -5.48 1.75 -2.12
CA CYS A 86 -4.46 0.75 -2.44
C CYS A 86 -4.63 -0.49 -1.56
N GLN A 87 -4.58 -1.66 -2.17
CA GLN A 87 -4.48 -2.95 -1.50
C GLN A 87 -3.29 -3.72 -2.07
N SER A 88 -2.39 -4.18 -1.21
CA SER A 88 -1.20 -4.92 -1.68
C SER A 88 -0.83 -6.07 -0.75
N GLU A 89 -0.57 -7.23 -1.33
CA GLU A 89 0.06 -8.35 -0.63
C GLU A 89 1.47 -8.55 -1.18
N GLY A 90 2.50 -8.47 -0.33
CA GLY A 90 3.86 -8.66 -0.78
C GLY A 90 4.97 -8.36 0.20
N ASN A 91 6.21 -8.58 -0.23
CA ASN A 91 7.37 -8.38 0.64
C ASN A 91 7.60 -6.90 0.99
N THR A 92 7.45 -6.01 0.01
CA THR A 92 7.71 -4.58 0.18
C THR A 92 6.61 -3.78 -0.48
N CYS A 93 5.92 -2.96 0.30
CA CYS A 93 4.82 -2.14 -0.20
C CYS A 93 5.07 -0.66 0.14
N GLN A 94 4.95 0.20 -0.86
CA GLN A 94 5.05 1.65 -0.75
C GLN A 94 3.81 2.29 -1.35
N SER A 95 3.13 3.17 -0.61
CA SER A 95 1.95 3.84 -1.12
C SER A 95 1.83 5.29 -0.64
N GLU A 96 1.47 6.18 -1.57
CA GLU A 96 0.93 7.50 -1.27
C GLU A 96 -0.56 7.46 -1.59
N SER A 97 -1.41 7.21 -0.59
CA SER A 97 -2.84 7.09 -0.81
C SER A 97 -3.73 7.47 0.35
N ASN A 98 -4.98 7.83 0.05
CA ASN A 98 -5.94 8.16 1.11
C ASN A 98 -6.23 6.95 2.00
N THR A 99 -6.40 5.77 1.41
CA THR A 99 -6.61 4.51 2.11
C THR A 99 -5.63 3.46 1.62
N PHE A 100 -4.87 2.87 2.52
CA PHE A 100 -3.94 1.79 2.18
C PHE A 100 -4.12 0.59 3.10
N GLN A 101 -4.23 -0.59 2.48
CA GLN A 101 -4.25 -1.90 3.14
C GLN A 101 -3.08 -2.73 2.62
N SER A 102 -2.25 -3.26 3.51
CA SER A 102 -1.11 -4.06 3.11
C SER A 102 -0.86 -5.27 4.00
N GLU A 103 -0.56 -6.42 3.39
CA GLU A 103 -0.01 -7.57 4.09
C GLU A 103 1.41 -7.82 3.59
N GLY A 104 2.41 -7.83 4.48
CA GLY A 104 3.79 -7.90 4.02
C GLY A 104 4.90 -7.83 5.04
N ASN A 105 6.13 -7.96 4.56
CA ASN A 105 7.30 -7.85 5.44
C ASN A 105 7.60 -6.39 5.80
N THR A 106 7.53 -5.50 4.81
CA THR A 106 7.86 -4.08 4.98
C THR A 106 6.82 -3.21 4.29
N CYS A 107 6.27 -2.26 5.03
CA CYS A 107 5.30 -1.31 4.51
C CYS A 107 5.71 0.13 4.80
N GLN A 108 5.63 1.00 3.80
CA GLN A 108 5.78 2.44 3.94
C GLN A 108 4.58 3.15 3.32
N SER A 109 3.95 4.06 4.06
CA SER A 109 2.72 4.71 3.62
C SER A 109 2.65 6.16 4.03
N VAL A 110 2.13 7.00 3.13
CA VAL A 110 1.66 8.35 3.46
C VAL A 110 0.19 8.45 3.06
N GLY A 111 -0.68 8.90 3.98
CA GLY A 111 -2.11 8.83 3.72
C GLY A 111 -3.03 9.34 4.81
N ASN A 112 -4.33 9.03 4.69
CA ASN A 112 -5.28 9.31 5.77
C ASN A 112 -5.47 8.09 6.67
N THR A 113 -5.71 6.93 6.06
CA THR A 113 -6.05 5.70 6.78
C THR A 113 -5.16 4.57 6.30
N PHE A 114 -4.57 3.85 7.24
CA PHE A 114 -3.67 2.75 6.97
C PHE A 114 -4.02 1.53 7.83
N GLN A 115 -4.05 0.37 7.19
CA GLN A 115 -4.15 -0.92 7.86
C GLN A 115 -3.04 -1.83 7.35
N SER A 116 -2.26 -2.42 8.26
CA SER A 116 -1.19 -3.32 7.85
C SER A 116 -0.93 -4.47 8.79
N GLU A 117 -0.66 -5.63 8.19
CA GLU A 117 -0.13 -6.79 8.88
C GLU A 117 1.29 -7.05 8.38
N GLY A 118 2.27 -7.01 9.28
CA GLY A 118 3.65 -7.16 8.83
C GLY A 118 4.77 -6.99 9.83
N ASN A 119 5.98 -7.33 9.40
CA ASN A 119 7.16 -7.24 10.28
C ASN A 119 7.56 -5.80 10.58
N THR A 120 7.49 -4.90 9.61
CA THR A 120 7.90 -3.51 9.78
C THR A 120 6.96 -2.59 9.02
N CYS A 121 6.39 -1.61 9.72
CA CYS A 121 5.59 -0.58 9.05
C CYS A 121 6.01 0.82 9.50
N GLN A 122 6.12 1.72 8.53
CA GLN A 122 6.37 3.15 8.72
C GLN A 122 5.25 3.92 8.04
N CYS A 123 4.50 4.72 8.79
CA CYS A 123 3.33 5.39 8.25
C CYS A 123 3.17 6.83 8.77
N GLU A 124 2.72 7.71 7.87
CA GLU A 124 2.37 9.10 8.16
C GLU A 124 0.94 9.37 7.70
N GLY A 125 0.14 10.07 8.52
CA GLY A 125 -1.29 10.17 8.29
C GLY A 125 -2.19 10.41 9.50
N ASN A 126 -3.48 10.12 9.37
CA ASN A 126 -4.46 10.42 10.41
C ASN A 126 -4.76 9.22 11.31
N THR A 127 -4.92 8.03 10.72
CA THR A 127 -5.37 6.84 11.44
C THR A 127 -4.60 5.61 10.97
N PHE A 128 -4.06 4.86 11.93
CA PHE A 128 -3.28 3.65 11.67
C PHE A 128 -3.80 2.50 12.53
N GLN A 129 -3.94 1.34 11.90
CA GLN A 129 -4.13 0.06 12.57
C GLN A 129 -3.07 -0.91 12.07
N SER A 130 -2.31 -1.51 12.97
CA SER A 130 -1.21 -2.36 12.52
C SER A 130 -0.88 -3.51 13.47
N GLU A 131 -0.58 -4.68 12.91
CA GLU A 131 -0.20 -5.88 13.64
C GLU A 131 1.16 -6.41 13.19
N GLY A 132 2.07 -6.69 14.13
CA GLY A 132 3.34 -7.35 13.85
C GLY A 132 4.53 -6.92 14.70
N ASN A 133 5.72 -6.75 14.13
CA ASN A 133 6.94 -6.68 14.96
C ASN A 133 7.41 -5.27 15.34
N THR A 134 7.51 -4.37 14.37
CA THR A 134 8.06 -3.02 14.56
C THR A 134 7.24 -1.99 13.82
N PHE A 135 6.81 -0.95 14.53
CA PHE A 135 5.98 0.11 13.98
C PHE A 135 6.53 1.49 14.31
N GLN A 136 6.54 2.35 13.30
CA GLN A 136 6.78 3.77 13.45
C GLN A 136 5.62 4.52 12.79
N SER A 137 4.94 5.37 13.56
CA SER A 137 3.78 6.12 13.04
C SER A 137 3.82 7.58 13.49
N GLU A 138 3.45 8.49 12.60
CA GLU A 138 3.22 9.90 12.90
C GLU A 138 1.79 10.28 12.50
N GLY A 139 0.93 10.59 13.47
CA GLY A 139 -0.44 10.98 13.18
C GLY A 139 -1.41 11.06 14.34
N ASN A 140 -2.69 11.25 14.02
CA ASN A 140 -3.69 11.55 15.06
C ASN A 140 -4.04 10.33 15.93
N THR A 141 -4.13 9.14 15.36
CA THR A 141 -4.56 7.92 16.06
C THR A 141 -3.78 6.68 15.57
N CYS A 142 -3.10 5.96 16.45
CA CYS A 142 -2.57 4.61 16.18
C CYS A 142 -3.14 3.59 17.16
N GLN A 143 -3.53 2.44 16.60
CA GLN A 143 -3.87 1.21 17.30
C GLN A 143 -2.96 0.11 16.79
N CYS A 144 -2.06 -0.37 17.65
CA CYS A 144 -0.93 -1.14 17.17
C CYS A 144 -0.66 -2.35 18.10
N GLU A 145 -0.57 -3.58 17.55
CA GLU A 145 -0.28 -4.82 18.29
C GLU A 145 1.06 -5.44 17.83
N GLY A 146 1.91 -5.88 18.78
CA GLY A 146 3.29 -6.19 18.41
C GLY A 146 4.39 -6.06 19.46
N ASN A 147 5.64 -6.07 18.99
CA ASN A 147 6.81 -6.11 19.88
C ASN A 147 7.36 -4.72 20.22
N THR A 148 7.55 -3.85 19.22
CA THR A 148 8.18 -2.54 19.37
C THR A 148 7.39 -1.47 18.63
N PHE A 149 7.09 -0.36 19.30
CA PHE A 149 6.37 0.77 18.69
C PHE A 149 7.00 2.11 19.01
N GLN A 150 7.02 2.99 18.02
CA GLN A 150 7.26 4.41 18.18
C GLN A 150 6.11 5.18 17.54
N SER A 151 5.48 6.07 18.29
CA SER A 151 4.39 6.90 17.79
C SER A 151 4.50 8.35 18.22
N GLU A 152 4.15 9.24 17.31
CA GLU A 152 3.98 10.67 17.59
C GLU A 152 2.54 11.03 17.22
N GLY A 153 1.75 11.52 18.17
CA GLY A 153 0.32 11.69 17.91
C GLY A 153 -0.58 12.14 19.04
N ASN A 154 -1.86 12.27 18.74
CA ASN A 154 -2.85 12.69 19.73
C ASN A 154 -3.30 11.53 20.62
N THR A 155 -3.63 10.39 20.01
CA THR A 155 -4.16 9.21 20.69
C THR A 155 -3.39 7.96 20.28
N PHE A 156 -2.95 7.18 21.25
CA PHE A 156 -2.26 5.92 21.00
C PHE A 156 -2.80 4.81 21.88
N GLN A 157 -3.06 3.66 21.27
CA GLN A 157 -3.41 2.41 21.92
C GLN A 157 -2.46 1.31 21.44
N SER A 158 -1.81 0.59 22.35
CA SER A 158 -0.98 -0.55 21.96
C SER A 158 -1.02 -1.74 22.91
N GLU A 159 -0.85 -2.93 22.34
CA GLU A 159 -0.58 -4.16 23.06
C GLU A 159 0.78 -4.70 22.65
N GLY A 160 1.73 -4.81 23.59
CA GLY A 160 3.07 -5.27 23.23
C GLY A 160 4.20 -5.13 24.25
N ASN A 161 5.42 -5.43 23.82
CA ASN A 161 6.56 -5.54 24.74
C ASN A 161 7.18 -4.19 25.11
N THR A 162 7.48 -3.36 24.10
CA THR A 162 8.17 -2.07 24.25
C THR A 162 7.49 -1.02 23.42
N PHE A 163 7.22 0.14 24.00
CA PHE A 163 6.71 1.28 23.23
C PHE A 163 7.28 2.61 23.72
N GLN A 164 7.40 3.54 22.77
CA GLN A 164 7.69 4.95 22.99
C GLN A 164 6.59 5.76 22.31
N SER A 165 6.02 6.73 23.02
CA SER A 165 4.99 7.62 22.45
C SER A 165 5.16 9.06 22.92
N GLU A 166 4.87 9.98 22.02
CA GLU A 166 4.75 11.41 22.32
C GLU A 166 3.33 11.85 21.97
N GLY A 167 2.58 12.36 22.96
CA GLY A 167 1.17 12.66 22.70
C GLY A 167 0.30 13.08 23.87
N ASN A 168 -0.99 13.25 23.57
CA ASN A 168 -1.97 13.75 24.54
C ASN A 168 -2.65 12.63 25.34
N THR A 169 -2.95 11.50 24.70
CA THR A 169 -3.67 10.37 25.32
C THR A 169 -3.02 9.05 24.95
N PHE A 170 -2.72 8.25 25.96
CA PHE A 170 -1.97 7.01 25.81
C PHE A 170 -2.59 5.87 26.64
N GLN A 171 -2.82 4.72 26.01
CA GLN A 171 -3.23 3.48 26.67
C GLN A 171 -2.35 2.34 26.16
N SER A 172 -1.81 1.54 27.08
CA SER A 172 -1.01 0.37 26.70
C SER A 172 -1.12 -0.78 27.66
N GLU A 173 -0.99 -1.97 27.11
CA GLU A 173 -0.72 -3.19 27.86
C GLU A 173 0.65 -3.72 27.43
N GLY A 174 1.65 -3.64 28.33
CA GLY A 174 3.01 -4.00 27.95
C GLY A 174 4.05 -4.00 29.05
N ASN A 175 5.24 -4.52 28.73
CA ASN A 175 6.32 -4.73 29.70
C ASN A 175 7.12 -3.43 29.98
N THR A 176 7.33 -2.59 28.96
CA THR A 176 8.12 -1.35 29.08
C THR A 176 7.43 -0.18 28.38
N CYS A 177 7.26 0.91 29.13
CA CYS A 177 6.53 2.12 28.74
C CYS A 177 7.41 3.38 28.84
N GLN A 178 7.56 4.12 27.74
CA GLN A 178 8.05 5.50 27.76
C GLN A 178 7.00 6.40 27.07
N SER A 179 6.49 7.38 27.80
CA SER A 179 5.55 8.37 27.24
C SER A 179 5.93 9.79 27.66
N GLU A 180 5.91 10.70 26.70
CA GLU A 180 6.03 12.14 26.94
C GLU A 180 4.68 12.81 26.66
N THR A 181 4.09 13.41 27.70
CA THR A 181 2.79 14.10 27.60
C THR A 181 3.02 15.61 27.60
N PHE A 182 2.55 16.31 26.57
CA PHE A 182 2.56 17.77 26.59
C PHE A 182 1.43 18.28 27.51
N PRO A 183 1.72 19.21 28.45
CA PRO A 183 0.68 19.80 29.28
C PRO A 183 -0.31 20.59 28.41
N SER A 184 -1.60 20.36 28.64
CA SER A 184 -2.69 21.13 28.02
C SER A 184 -2.49 22.63 28.28
N LEU A 185 -2.15 23.38 27.23
CA LEU A 185 -2.22 24.85 27.26
C LEU A 185 -3.70 25.22 27.23
N THR A 186 -4.28 25.42 28.40
CA THR A 186 -5.57 26.08 28.55
C THR A 186 -5.35 27.58 28.31
N TYR A 187 -5.97 28.12 27.25
CA TYR A 187 -6.12 29.57 27.03
C TYR A 187 -7.53 30.00 27.36
#